data_AF-A0A9E5DXD3-F1
#
_entry.id   AF-A0A9E5DXD3-F1
#
_cell.length_a   1.000
_cell.length_b   1.000
_cell.length_c   1.000
_cell.angle_alpha   90.00
_cell.angle_beta   90.00
_cell.angle_gamma   90.00
#
_symmetry.space_group_name_H-M   'P 1'
#
loop_
_entity.id
_entity.type
_entity.pdbx_description
1 polymer ?
#
loop_
_entity_poly.entity_id
_entity_poly.type
_entity_poly.pdbx_seq_one_letter_code
_entity_poly.pdbx_strand_id
1 'polypeptide(L)'
;MKRFTKNARHMVIAFVGWMLSPATWWNDTFVNIPIAYFLASVLSWVWSESFNVALIAFYVGTNILGSWLLYLGGRELIKPVIKPPRQWLQIVLIIVYCAAMSVLVLKDIVRPIRPPHHEN
;
A
#
# COMPACT_ATOMS: atom_id res chain seq x y z
N MET A 1 27.70 12.82 14.95
CA MET A 1 26.41 13.53 15.07
C MET A 1 25.65 13.72 13.75
N LYS A 2 26.28 14.19 12.65
CA LYS A 2 25.59 14.47 11.36
C LYS A 2 24.88 13.27 10.68
N ARG A 3 25.28 12.03 10.96
CA ARG A 3 24.69 10.81 10.36
C ARG A 3 23.37 10.40 11.03
N PHE A 4 23.18 10.71 12.31
CA PHE A 4 21.99 10.31 13.08
C PHE A 4 20.78 11.21 12.74
N THR A 5 20.99 12.53 12.62
CA THR A 5 19.95 13.49 12.23
C THR A 5 19.53 13.34 10.77
N LYS A 6 20.46 13.00 9.88
CA LYS A 6 20.15 12.69 8.48
C LYS A 6 19.22 11.47 8.40
N ASN A 7 19.41 10.45 9.23
CA ASN A 7 18.57 9.26 9.21
C ASN A 7 17.16 9.51 9.76
N ALA A 8 17.01 10.32 10.82
CA ALA A 8 15.70 10.62 11.42
C ALA A 8 14.71 11.20 10.40
N ARG A 9 15.15 12.14 9.55
CA ARG A 9 14.29 12.70 8.49
C ARG A 9 13.80 11.64 7.50
N HIS A 10 14.68 10.74 7.06
CA HIS A 10 14.30 9.68 6.12
C HIS A 10 13.39 8.64 6.79
N MET A 11 13.53 8.40 8.10
CA MET A 11 12.60 7.56 8.88
C MET A 11 11.20 8.17 8.95
N VAL A 12 11.08 9.47 9.21
CA VAL A 12 9.77 10.16 9.20
C VAL A 12 9.16 10.11 7.81
N ILE A 13 9.93 10.41 6.76
CA ILE A 13 9.45 10.36 5.36
C ILE A 13 8.99 8.94 5.00
N ALA A 14 9.78 7.91 5.36
CA ALA A 14 9.42 6.52 5.10
C ALA A 14 8.17 6.09 5.89
N PHE A 15 8.05 6.52 7.14
CA PHE A 15 6.90 6.22 7.99
C PHE A 15 5.61 6.85 7.46
N VAL A 16 5.65 8.14 7.12
CA VAL A 16 4.52 8.84 6.48
C VAL A 16 4.20 8.20 5.13
N GLY A 17 5.21 7.88 4.33
CA GLY A 17 5.03 7.18 3.07
C GLY A 17 4.36 5.81 3.24
N TRP A 18 4.79 5.03 4.22
CA TRP A 18 4.19 3.74 4.57
C TRP A 18 2.73 3.88 5.00
N MET A 19 2.42 4.91 5.83
CA MET A 19 1.05 5.19 6.27
C MET A 19 0.11 5.59 5.15
N LEU A 20 0.61 6.23 4.08
CA LEU A 20 -0.18 6.64 2.91
C LEU A 20 -0.15 5.61 1.77
N SER A 21 0.82 4.69 1.76
CA SER A 21 0.99 3.72 0.68
C SER A 21 -0.05 2.59 0.74
N PRO A 22 -0.43 2.01 -0.41
CA PRO A 22 -1.32 0.83 -0.47
C PRO A 22 -0.63 -0.46 -0.01
N ALA A 23 0.63 -0.39 0.46
CA ALA A 23 1.37 -1.55 0.95
C ALA A 23 0.79 -2.14 2.25
N THR A 24 -0.17 -1.45 2.87
CA THR A 24 -0.76 -1.83 4.15
C THR A 24 -2.29 -1.97 4.00
N TRP A 25 -2.83 -3.12 4.36
CA TRP A 25 -4.25 -3.44 4.12
C TRP A 25 -5.26 -2.53 4.84
N TRP A 26 -4.86 -1.85 5.93
CA TRP A 26 -5.73 -0.92 6.66
C TRP A 26 -5.59 0.55 6.19
N ASN A 27 -4.65 0.86 5.30
CA ASN A 27 -4.35 2.22 4.86
C ASN A 27 -5.57 2.90 4.22
N ASP A 28 -6.28 2.21 3.33
CA ASP A 28 -7.41 2.80 2.62
C ASP A 28 -8.54 3.20 3.56
N THR A 29 -8.91 2.33 4.49
CA THR A 29 -10.03 2.55 5.41
C THR A 29 -9.78 3.70 6.39
N PHE A 30 -8.56 3.81 6.93
CA PHE A 30 -8.28 4.76 8.03
C PHE A 30 -7.50 6.00 7.63
N VAL A 31 -6.84 6.00 6.46
CA VAL A 31 -5.94 7.10 6.05
C VAL A 31 -6.37 7.67 4.70
N ASN A 32 -6.29 6.89 3.63
CA ASN A 32 -6.44 7.44 2.27
C ASN A 32 -7.88 7.88 1.97
N ILE A 33 -8.90 7.07 2.29
CA ILE A 33 -10.29 7.46 2.06
C ILE A 33 -10.69 8.64 2.94
N PRO A 34 -10.41 8.67 4.26
CA PRO A 34 -10.72 9.84 5.09
C PRO A 34 -10.04 11.13 4.61
N ILE A 35 -8.76 11.08 4.23
CA ILE A 35 -8.03 12.25 3.70
C ILE A 35 -8.62 12.69 2.36
N ALA A 36 -8.85 11.75 1.44
CA ALA A 36 -9.40 12.05 0.12
C ALA A 36 -10.81 12.66 0.22
N TYR A 37 -11.64 12.11 1.12
CA TYR A 37 -12.97 12.63 1.39
C TYR A 37 -12.91 14.06 1.91
N PHE A 38 -12.09 14.32 2.93
CA PHE A 38 -11.93 15.66 3.49
C PHE A 38 -11.49 16.68 2.42
N LEU A 39 -10.48 16.35 1.62
CA LEU A 39 -9.99 17.22 0.56
C LEU A 39 -11.03 17.43 -0.55
N ALA A 40 -11.76 16.39 -0.94
CA ALA A 40 -12.84 16.48 -1.91
C ALA A 40 -14.01 17.35 -1.42
N SER A 41 -14.36 17.24 -0.13
CA SER A 41 -15.37 18.10 0.51
C SER A 41 -14.95 19.56 0.55
N VAL A 42 -13.68 19.85 0.85
CA VAL A 42 -13.18 21.24 0.83
C VAL A 42 -13.20 21.79 -0.60
N LEU A 43 -12.81 20.99 -1.60
CA LEU A 43 -12.82 21.43 -3.00
C LEU A 43 -14.24 21.66 -3.52
N SER A 44 -15.21 20.88 -3.06
CA SER A 44 -16.61 21.04 -3.49
C SER A 44 -17.26 22.33 -3.00
N TRP A 45 -16.70 23.01 -2.00
CA TRP A 45 -17.13 24.35 -1.59
C TRP A 45 -16.85 25.41 -2.67
N VAL A 46 -15.81 25.20 -3.48
CA VAL A 46 -15.44 26.09 -4.59
C VAL A 46 -16.08 25.62 -5.89
N TRP A 47 -16.17 24.30 -6.10
CA TRP A 47 -16.76 23.70 -7.29
C TRP A 47 -17.72 22.56 -6.91
N SER A 48 -19.02 22.87 -6.82
CA SER A 48 -20.05 21.99 -6.28
C SER A 48 -20.11 20.59 -6.91
N GLU A 49 -19.86 20.46 -8.20
CA GLU A 49 -19.93 19.18 -8.92
C GLU A 49 -18.60 18.39 -8.92
N SER A 50 -17.53 18.93 -8.31
CA SER A 50 -16.22 18.30 -8.37
C SER A 50 -16.08 17.10 -7.43
N PHE A 51 -16.98 16.90 -6.47
CA PHE A 51 -16.76 16.00 -5.33
C PHE A 51 -16.33 14.58 -5.75
N ASN A 52 -17.05 13.94 -6.68
CA ASN A 52 -16.77 12.56 -7.09
C ASN A 52 -15.40 12.44 -7.79
N VAL A 53 -15.11 13.35 -8.72
CA VAL A 53 -13.85 13.37 -9.47
C VAL A 53 -12.70 13.71 -8.51
N ALA A 54 -12.91 14.67 -7.60
CA ALA A 54 -11.95 15.08 -6.59
C ALA A 54 -11.63 13.96 -5.61
N LEU A 55 -12.63 13.21 -5.15
CA LEU A 55 -12.44 12.07 -4.24
C LEU A 55 -11.51 11.02 -4.85
N ILE A 56 -11.78 10.65 -6.11
CA ILE A 56 -10.93 9.70 -6.85
C ILE A 56 -9.53 10.29 -7.05
N ALA A 57 -9.43 11.54 -7.48
CA ALA A 57 -8.16 12.20 -7.75
C ALA A 57 -7.30 12.30 -6.47
N PHE A 58 -7.87 12.70 -5.34
CA PHE A 58 -7.16 12.78 -4.07
C PHE A 58 -6.80 11.41 -3.54
N TYR A 59 -7.67 10.40 -3.66
CA TYR A 59 -7.35 9.02 -3.28
C TYR A 59 -6.19 8.42 -4.08
N VAL A 60 -6.20 8.60 -5.41
CA VAL A 60 -5.09 8.19 -6.27
C VAL A 60 -3.84 9.00 -5.91
N GLY A 61 -4.00 10.30 -5.66
CA GLY A 61 -2.95 11.20 -5.23
C GLY A 61 -2.28 10.77 -3.93
N THR A 62 -3.05 10.40 -2.89
CA THR A 62 -2.51 9.93 -1.60
C THR A 62 -1.72 8.63 -1.78
N ASN A 63 -2.21 7.71 -2.62
CA ASN A 63 -1.53 6.45 -2.93
C ASN A 63 -0.19 6.65 -3.67
N ILE A 64 -0.19 7.51 -4.69
CA ILE A 64 1.02 7.86 -5.45
C ILE A 64 2.03 8.56 -4.54
N LEU A 65 1.55 9.55 -3.76
CA LEU A 65 2.38 10.28 -2.82
C LEU A 65 2.97 9.37 -1.75
N GLY A 66 2.17 8.48 -1.18
CA GLY A 66 2.61 7.50 -0.18
C GLY A 66 3.72 6.60 -0.72
N SER A 67 3.52 6.03 -1.91
CA SER A 67 4.52 5.18 -2.59
C SER A 67 5.82 5.95 -2.88
N TRP A 68 5.69 7.19 -3.34
CA TRP A 68 6.83 8.06 -3.64
C TRP A 68 7.63 8.43 -2.38
N LEU A 69 6.95 8.83 -1.31
CA LEU A 69 7.57 9.13 -0.01
C LEU A 69 8.24 7.90 0.58
N LEU A 70 7.58 6.74 0.51
CA LEU A 70 8.15 5.48 1.00
C LEU A 70 9.43 5.12 0.26
N TYR A 71 9.47 5.30 -1.07
CA TYR A 71 10.68 5.11 -1.87
C TYR A 71 11.79 6.09 -1.49
N LEU A 72 11.47 7.38 -1.34
CA LEU A 72 12.44 8.42 -1.00
C LEU A 72 13.02 8.23 0.41
N GLY A 73 12.20 7.91 1.40
CA GLY A 73 12.63 7.66 2.77
C GLY A 73 13.33 6.30 2.91
N GLY A 74 12.72 5.25 2.36
CA GLY A 74 13.19 3.87 2.49
C GLY A 74 14.53 3.62 1.81
N ARG A 75 14.81 4.23 0.66
CA ARG A 75 16.06 3.97 -0.08
C ARG A 75 17.33 4.31 0.71
N GLU A 76 17.29 5.33 1.56
CA GLU A 76 18.45 5.72 2.38
C GLU A 76 18.57 4.86 3.65
N LEU A 77 17.47 4.25 4.11
CA LEU A 77 17.42 3.36 5.27
C LEU A 77 17.80 1.91 4.92
N ILE A 78 17.51 1.47 3.71
CA ILE A 78 17.67 0.07 3.26
C ILE A 78 19.09 -0.20 2.74
N LYS A 79 19.74 0.79 2.10
CA LYS A 79 21.14 0.70 1.59
C LYS A 79 22.15 0.11 2.58
N PRO A 80 22.13 0.44 3.89
CA PRO A 80 23.08 -0.14 4.85
C PRO A 80 22.69 -1.53 5.40
N VAL A 81 21.47 -2.02 5.19
CA VAL A 81 20.94 -3.25 5.83
C VAL A 81 20.95 -4.45 4.88
N ILE A 82 20.73 -4.24 3.59
CA ILE A 82 20.69 -5.33 2.60
C ILE A 82 22.05 -5.44 1.91
N LYS A 83 22.90 -6.38 2.38
CA LYS A 83 23.92 -6.96 1.50
C LYS A 83 23.17 -7.82 0.46
N PRO A 84 23.51 -7.79 -0.84
CA PRO A 84 22.85 -8.67 -1.81
C PRO A 84 23.50 -10.06 -1.76
N PRO A 85 22.96 -10.98 -0.95
CA PRO A 85 22.78 -12.33 -1.47
C PRO A 85 21.33 -12.79 -1.26
N ARG A 86 20.78 -13.49 -2.25
CA ARG A 86 19.45 -14.16 -2.31
C ARG A 86 18.19 -13.36 -2.73
N GLN A 87 18.30 -12.16 -3.29
CA GLN A 87 17.12 -11.52 -3.93
C GLN A 87 16.49 -12.41 -5.02
N TRP A 88 17.32 -13.07 -5.84
CA TRP A 88 16.84 -14.01 -6.85
C TRP A 88 16.13 -15.22 -6.23
N LEU A 89 16.60 -15.73 -5.08
CA LEU A 89 15.96 -16.85 -4.40
C LEU A 89 14.60 -16.43 -3.84
N GLN A 90 14.48 -15.22 -3.29
CA GLN A 90 13.19 -14.68 -2.85
C GLN A 90 12.21 -14.53 -4.01
N ILE A 91 12.67 -14.01 -5.15
CA ILE A 91 11.85 -13.91 -6.37
C ILE A 91 11.40 -15.30 -6.83
N VAL A 92 12.32 -16.26 -6.88
CA VAL A 92 12.00 -17.66 -7.25
C VAL A 92 11.00 -18.26 -6.26
N LEU A 93 11.18 -18.08 -4.96
CA LEU A 93 10.25 -18.58 -3.93
C LEU A 93 8.85 -17.97 -4.07
N ILE A 94 8.76 -16.67 -4.37
CA ILE A 94 7.47 -15.99 -4.61
C ILE A 94 6.80 -16.54 -5.86
N ILE A 95 7.54 -16.73 -6.96
CA ILE A 95 7.01 -17.30 -8.20
C ILE A 95 6.51 -18.73 -7.96
N VAL A 96 7.30 -19.56 -7.28
CA VAL A 96 6.94 -20.95 -6.94
C VAL A 96 5.70 -20.98 -6.06
N TYR A 97 5.62 -20.12 -5.04
CA TYR A 97 4.45 -19.99 -4.19
C TYR A 97 3.19 -19.60 -4.98
N CYS A 98 3.28 -18.59 -5.83
CA CYS A 98 2.17 -18.17 -6.69
C CYS A 98 1.72 -19.30 -7.64
N ALA A 99 2.67 -19.99 -8.27
CA ALA A 99 2.35 -21.11 -9.15
C ALA A 99 1.68 -22.27 -8.40
N ALA A 100 2.19 -22.62 -7.21
CA ALA A 100 1.62 -23.68 -6.37
C ALA A 100 0.18 -23.33 -5.94
N MET A 101 -0.06 -22.10 -5.50
CA MET A 101 -1.40 -21.64 -5.13
C MET A 101 -2.36 -21.69 -6.33
N SER A 102 -1.94 -21.23 -7.50
CA SER A 102 -2.74 -21.32 -8.72
C SER A 102 -3.12 -22.76 -9.06
N VAL A 103 -2.19 -23.71 -8.95
CA VAL A 103 -2.47 -25.14 -9.18
C VAL A 103 -3.47 -25.70 -8.16
N LEU A 104 -3.35 -25.31 -6.88
CA LEU A 104 -4.26 -25.74 -5.82
C LEU A 104 -5.70 -25.24 -6.05
N VAL A 105 -5.83 -24.01 -6.55
CA VAL A 105 -7.13 -23.42 -6.93
C VAL A 105 -7.70 -24.12 -8.16
N LEU A 106 -6.90 -24.31 -9.23
CA LEU A 106 -7.35 -24.95 -10.46
C LEU A 106 -7.74 -26.43 -10.29
N LYS A 107 -7.19 -27.10 -9.26
CA LYS A 107 -7.53 -28.50 -8.93
C LYS A 107 -8.72 -28.64 -7.97
N ASP A 108 -9.42 -27.54 -7.64
CA ASP A 108 -10.52 -27.53 -6.68
C ASP A 108 -10.17 -28.16 -5.32
N ILE A 109 -8.87 -28.15 -4.95
CA ILE A 109 -8.39 -28.61 -3.64
C ILE A 109 -8.74 -27.55 -2.59
N VAL A 110 -8.58 -26.28 -2.96
CA VAL A 110 -9.01 -25.13 -2.16
C VAL A 110 -10.41 -24.73 -2.62
N ARG A 111 -11.43 -25.28 -1.97
CA ARG A 111 -12.84 -24.95 -2.25
C ARG A 111 -13.31 -23.80 -1.37
N PRO A 112 -14.22 -22.93 -1.85
CA PRO A 112 -14.88 -21.96 -1.00
C PRO A 112 -15.65 -22.69 0.10
N ILE A 113 -15.58 -22.14 1.32
CA ILE A 113 -16.41 -22.60 2.44
C ILE A 113 -17.87 -22.41 2.01
N ARG A 114 -18.64 -23.50 1.95
CA ARG A 114 -20.07 -23.39 1.60
C ARG A 114 -20.77 -22.58 2.70
N PRO A 115 -21.49 -21.51 2.36
CA PRO A 115 -22.31 -20.84 3.36
C PRO A 115 -23.35 -21.83 3.89
N PRO A 116 -23.70 -21.78 5.19
CA PRO A 116 -24.76 -22.62 5.74
C PRO A 116 -26.04 -22.38 4.94
N HIS A 117 -26.67 -23.46 4.50
CA HIS A 117 -27.93 -23.41 3.77
C HIS A 117 -28.97 -22.68 4.64
N HIS A 118 -29.48 -21.55 4.16
CA HIS A 118 -30.76 -21.04 4.65
C HIS A 118 -31.83 -21.97 4.08
N GLU A 119 -32.23 -22.97 4.87
CA GLU A 119 -33.46 -23.72 4.64
C GLU A 119 -34.61 -22.71 4.71
N ASN A 120 -35.27 -22.49 3.58
CA ASN A 120 -36.56 -21.81 3.50
C ASN A 120 -37.67 -22.85 3.65
#